data_AF-A0A3N7FEZ4-F1
#
_entry.id   AF-A0A3N7FEZ4-F1
#
_cell.length_a   1.000
_cell.length_b   1.000
_cell.length_c   1.000
_cell.angle_alpha   90.00
_cell.angle_beta   90.00
_cell.angle_gamma   90.00
#
_symmetry.space_group_name_H-M   'P 1'
#
loop_
_entity.id
_entity.type
_entity.pdbx_description
1 polymer ?
#
loop_
_entity_poly.entity_id
_entity_poly.type
_entity_poly.pdbx_seq_one_letter_code
_entity_poly.pdbx_strand_id
1 'polypeptide(L)'
;MVPRLGQCCKALAEFVEQHLVGHAKSRLRVGSFSSLLSPYLHFGELSVRKVFWCVQMKQLLWSKEENSVGKESVTQFLRSIGLRECSRYLCFNFPFTHERLLLSNLKYFPWNANQVHFKAWRQGRTGYPLVDDGMRELWAIGWIHNRIRAIVSSFAVKVLLLPWRWGLKYFWDTFGCRFGKRYPWLAVYFGQLTRCS
;
A
#
# COMPACT_ATOMS: atom_id res chain seq x y z
N MET A 1 21.61 11.38 8.26
CA MET A 1 20.38 11.71 9.03
C MET A 1 20.17 13.21 8.87
N VAL A 2 19.17 13.65 8.12
CA VAL A 2 18.89 15.09 7.86
C VAL A 2 17.55 15.45 8.51
N PRO A 3 17.35 16.66 9.06
CA PRO A 3 16.16 17.00 9.87
C PRO A 3 14.93 17.20 8.97
N ARG A 4 13.87 16.37 9.13
CA ARG A 4 12.78 16.20 8.13
C ARG A 4 11.45 16.91 8.44
N LEU A 5 11.27 17.49 9.63
CA LEU A 5 9.96 18.04 10.04
C LEU A 5 9.45 19.16 9.12
N GLY A 6 10.35 20.03 8.64
CA GLY A 6 10.00 21.11 7.72
C GLY A 6 9.62 20.62 6.31
N GLN A 7 10.28 19.57 5.80
CA GLN A 7 10.00 18.99 4.48
C GLN A 7 8.64 18.30 4.46
N CYS A 8 8.26 17.65 5.57
CA CYS A 8 6.99 16.96 5.69
C CYS A 8 5.78 17.92 5.62
N CYS A 9 5.83 19.06 6.31
CA CYS A 9 4.73 20.03 6.27
C CYS A 9 4.59 20.67 4.89
N LYS A 10 5.71 20.94 4.21
CA LYS A 10 5.72 21.43 2.82
C LYS A 10 5.10 20.41 1.86
N ALA A 11 5.51 19.15 1.94
CA ALA A 11 4.95 18.07 1.12
C ALA A 11 3.44 17.88 1.36
N LEU A 12 2.96 18.02 2.60
CA LEU A 12 1.53 17.99 2.89
C LEU A 12 0.80 19.17 2.25
N ALA A 13 1.32 20.39 2.40
CA ALA A 13 0.70 21.59 1.84
C ALA A 13 0.63 21.51 0.30
N GLU A 14 1.73 21.16 -0.36
CA GLU A 14 1.79 20.96 -1.81
C GLU A 14 0.77 19.92 -2.29
N PHE A 15 0.68 18.78 -1.58
CA PHE A 15 -0.30 17.75 -1.90
C PHE A 15 -1.74 18.26 -1.78
N VAL A 16 -2.05 18.96 -0.69
CA VAL A 16 -3.41 19.45 -0.39
C VAL A 16 -3.84 20.53 -1.38
N GLU A 17 -2.93 21.40 -1.82
CA GLU A 17 -3.25 22.47 -2.77
C GLU A 17 -3.31 21.97 -4.23
N GLN A 18 -2.33 21.18 -4.67
CA GLN A 18 -2.15 20.89 -6.10
C GLN A 18 -2.65 19.51 -6.53
N HIS A 19 -2.48 18.50 -5.68
CA HIS A 19 -2.68 17.10 -6.07
C HIS A 19 -3.97 16.48 -5.53
N LEU A 20 -4.59 17.10 -4.54
CA LEU A 20 -5.78 16.56 -3.89
C LEU A 20 -7.01 16.57 -4.81
N VAL A 21 -7.22 17.60 -5.65
CA VAL A 21 -8.39 17.68 -6.56
C VAL A 21 -8.42 16.51 -7.55
N GLY A 22 -7.28 16.18 -8.14
CA GLY A 22 -7.14 15.09 -9.12
C GLY A 22 -6.90 13.71 -8.53
N HIS A 23 -6.89 13.58 -7.19
CA HIS A 23 -6.43 12.37 -6.51
C HIS A 23 -7.22 11.11 -6.89
N ALA A 24 -8.56 11.21 -7.05
CA ALA A 24 -9.39 10.07 -7.43
C ALA A 24 -8.95 9.44 -8.76
N LYS A 25 -8.61 10.27 -9.76
CA LYS A 25 -8.18 9.83 -11.10
C LYS A 25 -6.72 9.41 -11.11
N SER A 26 -5.83 10.17 -10.48
CA SER A 26 -4.38 9.89 -10.48
C SER A 26 -4.05 8.61 -9.73
N ARG A 27 -4.77 8.28 -8.66
CA ARG A 27 -4.63 7.01 -7.91
C ARG A 27 -4.82 5.75 -8.76
N LEU A 28 -5.60 5.85 -9.84
CA LEU A 28 -5.87 4.69 -10.71
C LEU A 28 -4.75 4.43 -11.71
N ARG A 29 -3.96 5.46 -12.06
CA ARG A 29 -2.90 5.38 -13.07
C ARG A 29 -1.61 4.83 -12.47
N VAL A 30 -1.10 3.78 -13.07
CA VAL A 30 0.21 3.20 -12.73
C VAL A 30 1.28 4.12 -13.34
N GLY A 31 2.26 4.56 -12.54
CA GLY A 31 3.32 5.49 -12.97
C GLY A 31 3.11 6.95 -12.52
N SER A 32 1.95 7.31 -11.97
CA SER A 32 1.76 8.61 -11.30
C SER A 32 2.18 8.51 -9.83
N PHE A 33 2.99 9.47 -9.37
CA PHE A 33 3.33 9.57 -7.95
C PHE A 33 2.07 9.93 -7.15
N SER A 34 1.61 9.00 -6.30
CA SER A 34 0.64 9.32 -5.24
C SER A 34 1.27 10.35 -4.29
N SER A 35 0.51 10.86 -3.31
CA SER A 35 0.92 11.85 -2.30
C SER A 35 2.32 11.72 -1.67
N LEU A 36 3.02 10.59 -1.78
CA LEU A 36 4.34 10.31 -1.20
C LEU A 36 4.41 10.55 0.32
N LEU A 37 3.25 10.72 1.00
CA LEU A 37 3.14 11.00 2.42
C LEU A 37 3.35 9.75 3.29
N SER A 38 3.36 8.55 2.69
CA SER A 38 3.44 7.29 3.43
C SER A 38 4.70 7.14 4.31
N PRO A 39 5.92 7.55 3.89
CA PRO A 39 7.10 7.45 4.75
C PRO A 39 7.01 8.38 5.96
N TYR A 40 6.57 9.63 5.75
CA TYR A 40 6.41 10.62 6.82
C TYR A 40 5.38 10.18 7.86
N LEU A 41 4.25 9.63 7.41
CA LEU A 41 3.22 9.08 8.29
C LEU A 41 3.66 7.81 9.03
N HIS A 42 4.58 7.03 8.47
CA HIS A 42 5.05 5.80 9.10
C HIS A 42 5.99 6.10 10.27
N PHE A 43 6.92 7.04 10.10
CA PHE A 43 7.87 7.44 11.14
C PHE A 43 7.28 8.39 12.19
N GLY A 44 6.03 8.84 12.01
CA GLY A 44 5.40 9.78 12.93
C GLY A 44 5.90 11.22 12.77
N GLU A 45 6.70 11.50 11.74
CA GLU A 45 7.11 12.86 11.36
C GLU A 45 5.89 13.72 10.97
N LEU A 46 4.83 13.07 10.47
CA LEU A 46 3.53 13.68 10.22
C LEU A 46 2.45 13.12 11.14
N SER A 47 1.75 14.01 11.85
CA SER A 47 0.55 13.63 12.60
C SER A 47 -0.60 13.31 11.64
N VAL A 48 -1.20 12.12 11.81
CA VAL A 48 -2.39 11.69 11.06
C VAL A 48 -3.56 12.65 11.29
N ARG A 49 -3.71 13.16 12.52
CA ARG A 49 -4.76 14.12 12.87
C ARG A 49 -4.62 15.42 12.10
N LYS A 50 -3.38 15.89 11.90
CA LYS A 50 -3.08 17.08 11.10
C LYS A 50 -3.49 16.89 9.64
N VAL A 51 -3.16 15.73 9.06
CA VAL A 51 -3.58 15.38 7.69
C VAL A 51 -5.10 15.36 7.57
N PHE A 52 -5.78 14.68 8.50
CA PHE A 52 -7.24 14.62 8.52
C PHE A 52 -7.87 16.02 8.58
N TRP A 53 -7.37 16.88 9.47
CA TRP A 53 -7.85 18.25 9.61
C TRP A 53 -7.67 19.07 8.33
N CYS A 54 -6.47 19.07 7.73
CA CYS A 54 -6.19 19.82 6.50
C CYS A 54 -7.11 19.39 5.34
N VAL A 55 -7.36 18.09 5.22
CA VAL A 55 -8.22 17.53 4.17
C VAL A 55 -9.71 17.84 4.42
N GLN A 56 -10.16 17.75 5.67
CA GLN A 56 -11.52 18.15 6.07
C GLN A 56 -11.78 19.65 5.79
N MET A 57 -10.82 20.51 6.10
CA MET A 57 -10.93 21.95 5.80
C MET A 57 -11.11 22.20 4.30
N LYS A 58 -10.34 21.52 3.44
CA LYS A 58 -10.52 21.61 1.98
C LYS A 58 -11.87 21.05 1.51
N GLN A 59 -12.35 19.97 2.13
CA GLN A 59 -13.66 19.41 1.82
C GLN A 59 -14.79 20.41 2.07
N LEU A 60 -14.73 21.15 3.18
CA LEU A 60 -15.71 22.19 3.51
C LEU A 60 -15.67 23.34 2.50
N LEU A 61 -14.48 23.79 2.11
CA LEU A 61 -14.30 24.84 1.08
C LEU A 61 -14.90 24.39 -0.26
N TRP A 62 -14.52 23.21 -0.75
CA TRP A 62 -15.09 22.65 -1.99
C TRP A 62 -16.57 22.31 -1.90
N SER A 63 -17.12 22.20 -0.70
CA SER A 63 -18.56 22.09 -0.52
C SER A 63 -19.31 23.39 -0.76
N LYS A 64 -18.69 24.53 -0.47
CA LYS A 64 -19.26 25.84 -0.78
C LYS A 64 -19.12 26.18 -2.26
N GLU A 65 -18.05 25.70 -2.91
CA GLU A 65 -17.76 25.93 -4.34
C GLU A 65 -18.44 24.91 -5.28
N GLU A 66 -19.31 24.04 -4.76
CA GLU A 66 -20.00 22.96 -5.52
C GLU A 66 -19.08 22.03 -6.35
N ASN A 67 -17.80 21.92 -5.98
CA ASN A 67 -16.85 21.08 -6.71
C ASN A 67 -17.02 19.59 -6.35
N SER A 68 -17.81 18.87 -7.15
CA SER A 68 -18.09 17.44 -6.98
C SER A 68 -16.85 16.54 -7.10
N VAL A 69 -15.91 16.88 -8.00
CA VAL A 69 -14.68 16.11 -8.23
C VAL A 69 -13.74 16.19 -7.03
N GLY A 70 -13.61 17.38 -6.43
CA GLY A 70 -12.83 17.58 -5.21
C GLY A 70 -13.37 16.76 -4.03
N LYS A 71 -14.69 16.74 -3.83
CA LYS A 71 -15.35 15.96 -2.77
C LYS A 71 -15.09 14.47 -2.88
N GLU A 72 -15.18 13.91 -4.09
CA GLU A 72 -14.89 12.50 -4.32
C GLU A 72 -13.43 12.18 -4.02
N SER A 73 -12.50 13.00 -4.52
CA SER A 73 -11.06 12.84 -4.26
C SER A 73 -10.72 12.89 -2.77
N VAL A 74 -11.34 13.80 -2.00
CA VAL A 74 -11.18 13.82 -0.54
C VAL A 74 -11.66 12.52 0.09
N THR A 75 -12.85 12.07 -0.28
CA THR A 75 -13.44 10.84 0.28
C THR A 75 -12.53 9.63 0.03
N GLN A 76 -11.99 9.51 -1.18
CA GLN A 76 -11.05 8.44 -1.55
C GLN A 76 -9.71 8.54 -0.81
N PHE A 77 -9.20 9.77 -0.60
CA PHE A 77 -7.99 9.99 0.18
C PHE A 77 -8.18 9.62 1.66
N LEU A 78 -9.28 10.09 2.28
CA LEU A 78 -9.64 9.76 3.66
C LEU A 78 -9.85 8.26 3.84
N ARG A 79 -10.47 7.58 2.87
CA ARG A 79 -10.57 6.10 2.88
C ARG A 79 -9.20 5.43 2.91
N SER A 80 -8.22 5.97 2.16
CA SER A 80 -6.85 5.44 2.15
C SER A 80 -6.13 5.63 3.49
N ILE A 81 -6.36 6.76 4.19
CA ILE A 81 -5.90 6.95 5.57
C ILE A 81 -6.63 6.01 6.54
N GLY A 82 -7.95 5.82 6.36
CA GLY A 82 -8.75 4.88 7.14
C GLY A 82 -8.26 3.45 7.03
N LEU A 83 -7.83 2.99 5.85
CA LEU A 83 -7.20 1.67 5.68
C LEU A 83 -5.92 1.52 6.52
N ARG A 84 -5.12 2.58 6.68
CA ARG A 84 -3.93 2.55 7.53
C ARG A 84 -4.31 2.39 9.01
N GLU A 85 -5.29 3.14 9.51
CA GLU A 85 -5.74 3.00 10.90
C GLU A 85 -6.46 1.66 11.14
N CYS A 86 -7.27 1.21 10.21
CA CYS A 86 -7.91 -0.11 10.25
C CYS A 86 -6.87 -1.23 10.31
N SER A 87 -5.77 -1.14 9.54
CA SER A 87 -4.70 -2.13 9.60
C SER A 87 -4.05 -2.21 10.99
N ARG A 88 -3.87 -1.07 11.67
CA ARG A 88 -3.34 -1.04 13.04
C ARG A 88 -4.32 -1.61 14.04
N TYR A 89 -5.59 -1.24 13.92
CA TYR A 89 -6.67 -1.77 14.73
C TYR A 89 -6.78 -3.29 14.61
N LEU A 90 -6.69 -3.82 13.38
CA LEU A 90 -6.66 -5.26 13.13
C LEU A 90 -5.45 -5.93 13.78
N CYS A 91 -4.25 -5.38 13.62
CA CYS A 91 -3.05 -5.95 14.25
C CYS A 91 -3.11 -5.92 15.77
N PHE A 92 -3.76 -4.90 16.36
CA PHE A 92 -3.94 -4.80 17.81
C PHE A 92 -4.92 -5.87 18.33
N ASN A 93 -6.07 -6.04 17.67
CA ASN A 93 -7.07 -7.02 18.09
C ASN A 93 -6.68 -8.47 17.75
N PHE A 94 -5.93 -8.68 16.67
CA PHE A 94 -5.47 -9.98 16.22
C PHE A 94 -3.94 -10.05 16.24
N PRO A 95 -3.33 -10.24 17.43
CA PRO A 95 -1.87 -10.26 17.54
C PRO A 95 -1.26 -11.39 16.70
N PHE A 96 -1.96 -12.51 16.49
CA PHE A 96 -1.48 -13.67 15.73
C PHE A 96 -1.40 -13.49 14.20
N THR A 97 -1.77 -12.33 13.66
CA THR A 97 -1.85 -12.06 12.22
C THR A 97 -0.51 -12.22 11.48
N HIS A 98 0.62 -12.19 12.21
CA HIS A 98 1.95 -12.38 11.65
C HIS A 98 2.29 -13.87 11.38
N GLU A 99 1.68 -14.80 12.11
CA GLU A 99 1.94 -16.25 12.00
C GLU A 99 0.81 -17.01 11.31
N ARG A 100 -0.42 -16.52 11.50
CA ARG A 100 -1.64 -17.18 11.07
C ARG A 100 -2.42 -16.26 10.13
N LEU A 101 -2.93 -16.88 9.07
CA LEU A 101 -3.92 -16.24 8.21
C LEU A 101 -5.14 -15.87 9.07
N LEU A 102 -5.67 -14.66 8.89
CA LEU A 102 -6.98 -14.29 9.41
C LEU A 102 -8.11 -15.18 8.86
N LEU A 103 -7.83 -15.77 7.70
CA LEU A 103 -8.69 -16.70 6.98
C LEU A 103 -8.28 -18.14 7.33
N SER A 104 -9.02 -18.76 8.27
CA SER A 104 -8.80 -20.14 8.71
C SER A 104 -9.01 -21.17 7.60
N ASN A 105 -9.84 -20.86 6.61
CA ASN A 105 -10.11 -21.70 5.43
C ASN A 105 -8.88 -21.92 4.54
N LEU A 106 -7.90 -21.02 4.56
CA LEU A 106 -6.66 -21.15 3.79
C LEU A 106 -5.58 -21.98 4.51
N LYS A 107 -5.87 -22.50 5.71
CA LYS A 107 -4.94 -23.34 6.48
C LYS A 107 -4.61 -24.66 5.77
N TYR A 108 -5.59 -25.23 5.06
CA TYR A 108 -5.46 -26.53 4.37
C TYR A 108 -5.38 -26.41 2.85
N PHE A 109 -5.12 -25.21 2.33
CA PHE A 109 -5.02 -25.00 0.89
C PHE A 109 -3.77 -25.71 0.32
N PRO A 110 -3.88 -26.45 -0.80
CA PRO A 110 -2.76 -27.16 -1.41
C PRO A 110 -1.83 -26.19 -2.14
N TRP A 111 -0.91 -25.56 -1.40
CA TRP A 111 0.08 -24.64 -1.97
C TRP A 111 1.09 -25.38 -2.84
N ASN A 112 1.40 -24.81 -4.01
CA ASN A 112 2.45 -25.31 -4.88
C ASN A 112 3.79 -24.66 -4.48
N ALA A 113 4.60 -25.35 -3.69
CA ALA A 113 5.89 -24.86 -3.20
C ALA A 113 7.03 -24.96 -4.24
N ASN A 114 6.74 -24.68 -5.52
CA ASN A 114 7.76 -24.74 -6.57
C ASN A 114 8.70 -23.53 -6.50
N GLN A 115 9.95 -23.77 -6.12
CA GLN A 115 10.97 -22.73 -5.98
C GLN A 115 11.34 -22.05 -7.31
N VAL A 116 11.17 -22.74 -8.45
CA VAL A 116 11.46 -22.18 -9.78
C VAL A 116 10.48 -21.06 -10.10
N HIS A 117 9.18 -21.29 -9.88
CA HIS A 117 8.15 -20.27 -10.05
C HIS A 117 8.35 -19.10 -9.09
N PHE A 118 8.72 -19.39 -7.83
CA PHE A 118 9.05 -18.33 -6.87
C PHE A 118 10.23 -17.47 -7.34
N LYS A 119 11.30 -18.09 -7.87
CA LYS A 119 12.47 -17.37 -8.39
C LYS A 119 12.11 -16.52 -9.61
N ALA A 120 11.31 -17.06 -10.54
CA ALA A 120 10.83 -16.34 -11.72
C ALA A 120 9.99 -15.11 -11.35
N TRP A 121 9.06 -15.27 -10.41
CA TRP A 121 8.28 -14.17 -9.84
C TRP A 121 9.16 -13.12 -9.18
N ARG A 122 10.09 -13.55 -8.32
CA ARG A 122 11.03 -12.67 -7.62
C ARG A 122 11.88 -11.82 -8.55
N GLN A 123 12.23 -12.35 -9.73
CA GLN A 123 13.07 -11.67 -10.72
C GLN A 123 12.27 -10.86 -11.75
N GLY A 124 10.93 -10.90 -11.73
CA GLY A 124 10.11 -10.31 -12.79
C GLY A 124 10.40 -10.94 -14.16
N ARG A 125 10.36 -12.28 -14.20
CA ARG A 125 10.52 -13.12 -15.41
C ARG A 125 9.36 -14.13 -15.51
N THR A 126 8.15 -13.68 -15.22
CA THR A 126 6.93 -14.50 -15.27
C THR A 126 6.32 -14.56 -16.67
N GLY A 127 6.71 -13.65 -17.56
CA GLY A 127 6.12 -13.50 -18.89
C GLY A 127 4.90 -12.59 -18.90
N TYR A 128 4.49 -12.06 -17.74
CA TYR A 128 3.40 -11.09 -17.61
C TYR A 128 3.98 -9.69 -17.39
N PRO A 129 3.94 -8.79 -18.40
CA PRO A 129 4.64 -7.51 -18.35
C PRO A 129 4.31 -6.68 -17.11
N LEU A 130 3.03 -6.60 -16.73
CA LEU A 130 2.58 -5.79 -15.61
C LEU A 130 3.06 -6.33 -14.24
N VAL A 131 3.21 -7.65 -14.11
CA VAL A 131 3.78 -8.27 -12.90
C VAL A 131 5.30 -8.13 -12.89
N ASP A 132 5.92 -8.34 -14.04
CA ASP A 132 7.37 -8.30 -14.22
C ASP A 132 7.92 -6.89 -14.00
N ASP A 133 7.29 -5.87 -14.57
CA ASP A 133 7.64 -4.46 -14.37
C ASP A 133 7.46 -4.05 -12.91
N GLY A 134 6.37 -4.48 -12.27
CA GLY A 134 6.13 -4.23 -10.86
C GLY A 134 7.20 -4.85 -9.95
N MET A 135 7.63 -6.08 -10.23
CA MET A 135 8.69 -6.74 -9.47
C MET A 135 10.06 -6.12 -9.72
N ARG A 136 10.33 -5.64 -10.93
CA ARG A 136 11.56 -4.88 -11.25
C ARG A 136 11.57 -3.52 -10.57
N GLU A 137 10.45 -2.80 -10.56
CA GLU A 137 10.29 -1.52 -9.85
C GLU A 137 10.53 -1.71 -8.34
N LEU A 138 9.97 -2.77 -7.76
CA LEU A 138 10.19 -3.13 -6.36
C LEU A 138 11.68 -3.29 -6.04
N TRP A 139 12.39 -4.02 -6.89
CA TRP A 139 13.78 -4.35 -6.67
C TRP A 139 14.69 -3.13 -6.88
N ALA A 140 14.41 -2.31 -7.88
CA ALA A 140 15.19 -1.11 -8.19
C ALA A 140 14.98 0.03 -7.19
N ILE A 141 13.72 0.33 -6.85
CA ILE A 141 13.33 1.53 -6.08
C ILE A 141 13.09 1.19 -4.60
N GLY A 142 12.67 -0.04 -4.29
CA GLY A 142 12.19 -0.41 -2.94
C GLY A 142 10.81 0.16 -2.65
N TRP A 143 10.07 0.57 -3.68
CA TRP A 143 8.70 1.04 -3.59
C TRP A 143 7.94 0.58 -4.84
N ILE A 144 6.66 0.25 -4.67
CA ILE A 144 5.74 -0.01 -5.79
C ILE A 144 4.42 0.68 -5.49
N HIS A 145 3.70 1.11 -6.54
CA HIS A 145 2.33 1.58 -6.46
C HIS A 145 1.37 0.55 -5.82
N ASN A 146 0.39 1.03 -5.03
CA ASN A 146 -0.51 0.17 -4.25
C ASN A 146 -1.29 -0.84 -5.12
N ARG A 147 -1.70 -0.43 -6.32
CA ARG A 147 -2.43 -1.30 -7.26
C ARG A 147 -1.56 -2.44 -7.79
N ILE A 148 -0.30 -2.14 -8.12
CA ILE A 148 0.64 -3.15 -8.60
C ILE A 148 0.99 -4.13 -7.48
N ARG A 149 1.14 -3.65 -6.23
CA ARG A 149 1.29 -4.56 -5.06
C ARG A 149 0.16 -5.57 -4.99
N ALA A 150 -1.08 -5.14 -5.14
CA ALA A 150 -2.26 -6.02 -5.14
C ALA A 150 -2.21 -7.05 -6.29
N ILE A 151 -1.86 -6.61 -7.50
CA ILE A 151 -1.79 -7.49 -8.68
C ILE A 151 -0.67 -8.53 -8.53
N VAL A 152 0.53 -8.08 -8.22
CA VAL A 152 1.72 -8.93 -8.04
C VAL A 152 1.52 -9.96 -6.92
N SER A 153 0.88 -9.53 -5.82
CA SER A 153 0.56 -10.42 -4.69
C SER A 153 -0.53 -11.42 -5.04
N SER A 154 -1.59 -10.97 -5.73
CA SER A 154 -2.68 -11.86 -6.19
C SER A 154 -2.17 -12.87 -7.20
N PHE A 155 -1.26 -12.47 -8.09
CA PHE A 155 -0.63 -13.35 -9.07
C PHE A 155 0.15 -14.48 -8.38
N ALA A 156 0.95 -14.16 -7.37
CA ALA A 156 1.70 -15.17 -6.61
C ALA A 156 0.77 -16.19 -5.92
N VAL A 157 -0.33 -15.72 -5.32
CA VAL A 157 -1.23 -16.57 -4.51
C VAL A 157 -2.25 -17.33 -5.37
N LYS A 158 -2.83 -16.70 -6.40
CA LYS A 158 -3.92 -17.29 -7.20
C LYS A 158 -3.46 -17.98 -8.48
N VAL A 159 -2.42 -17.45 -9.14
CA VAL A 159 -1.95 -18.00 -10.43
C VAL A 159 -0.83 -18.99 -10.20
N LEU A 160 0.20 -18.60 -9.44
CA LEU A 160 1.33 -19.49 -9.15
C LEU A 160 1.06 -20.44 -7.97
N LEU A 161 -0.03 -20.22 -7.22
CA LEU A 161 -0.42 -20.99 -6.03
C LEU A 161 0.71 -21.10 -5.00
N LEU A 162 1.58 -20.08 -4.94
CA LEU A 162 2.74 -20.08 -4.05
C LEU A 162 2.31 -19.84 -2.60
N PRO A 163 3.04 -20.41 -1.61
CA PRO A 163 2.79 -20.11 -0.21
C PRO A 163 2.90 -18.60 0.05
N TRP A 164 1.82 -17.99 0.54
CA TRP A 164 1.77 -16.55 0.84
C TRP A 164 2.88 -16.07 1.79
N ARG A 165 3.37 -16.94 2.68
CA ARG A 165 4.49 -16.67 3.60
C ARG A 165 5.77 -16.32 2.86
N TRP A 166 6.02 -16.94 1.70
CA TRP A 166 7.19 -16.65 0.88
C TRP A 166 7.11 -15.26 0.26
N GLY A 167 5.93 -14.90 -0.26
CA GLY A 167 5.64 -13.56 -0.74
C GLY A 167 5.81 -12.51 0.37
N LEU A 168 5.20 -12.74 1.53
CA LEU A 168 5.31 -11.83 2.68
C LEU A 168 6.76 -11.63 3.11
N LYS A 169 7.55 -12.71 3.25
CA LYS A 169 8.97 -12.63 3.60
C LYS A 169 9.76 -11.85 2.55
N TYR A 170 9.53 -12.09 1.27
CA TYR A 170 10.22 -11.36 0.21
C TYR A 170 9.89 -9.87 0.20
N PHE A 171 8.61 -9.51 0.35
CA PHE A 171 8.22 -8.10 0.46
C PHE A 171 8.80 -7.47 1.72
N TRP A 172 8.83 -8.21 2.84
CA TRP A 172 9.46 -7.75 4.07
C TRP A 172 10.95 -7.45 3.89
N ASP A 173 11.70 -8.34 3.24
CA ASP A 173 13.13 -8.15 3.01
C ASP A 173 13.38 -6.98 2.03
N THR A 174 12.60 -6.90 0.95
CA THR A 174 12.84 -5.90 -0.11
C THR A 174 12.42 -4.50 0.33
N PHE A 175 11.31 -4.36 1.06
CA PHE A 175 10.90 -3.07 1.63
C PHE A 175 11.66 -2.72 2.92
N GLY A 176 12.09 -3.73 3.68
CA GLY A 176 12.73 -3.59 4.98
C GLY A 176 14.21 -3.29 4.89
N CYS A 177 14.95 -3.82 3.92
CA CYS A 177 16.41 -3.69 3.85
C CYS A 177 16.86 -2.26 3.47
N ARG A 178 16.10 -1.52 2.65
CA ARG A 178 16.43 -0.11 2.32
C ARG A 178 15.92 0.94 3.30
N PHE A 179 14.97 0.59 4.16
CA PHE A 179 14.32 1.55 5.04
C PHE A 179 14.31 1.18 6.53
N GLY A 180 14.76 -0.01 6.92
CA GLY A 180 14.76 -0.50 8.30
C GLY A 180 13.34 -0.70 8.87
N LYS A 181 12.42 -1.32 8.11
CA LYS A 181 10.98 -1.24 8.40
C LYS A 181 10.27 -2.58 8.56
N ARG A 182 9.35 -2.61 9.54
CA ARG A 182 8.28 -3.59 9.69
C ARG A 182 7.00 -3.00 9.09
N TYR A 183 6.38 -3.69 8.14
CA TYR A 183 5.13 -3.23 7.50
C TYR A 183 3.99 -4.23 7.79
N PRO A 184 3.31 -4.11 8.94
CA PRO A 184 2.23 -5.03 9.34
C PRO A 184 1.09 -5.09 8.31
N TRP A 185 0.87 -4.01 7.54
CA TRP A 185 -0.19 -3.98 6.54
C TRP A 185 0.03 -4.98 5.41
N LEU A 186 1.27 -5.41 5.11
CA LEU A 186 1.50 -6.41 4.06
C LEU A 186 0.84 -7.75 4.41
N ALA A 187 0.85 -8.15 5.68
CA ALA A 187 0.16 -9.35 6.15
C ALA A 187 -1.36 -9.24 5.98
N VAL A 188 -1.92 -8.05 6.25
CA VAL A 188 -3.35 -7.74 6.04
C VAL A 188 -3.69 -7.73 4.55
N TYR A 189 -2.83 -7.15 3.70
CA TYR A 189 -3.01 -7.14 2.24
C TYR A 189 -3.03 -8.56 1.65
N PHE A 190 -2.07 -9.42 2.00
CA PHE A 190 -2.05 -10.81 1.53
C PHE A 190 -3.23 -11.63 2.06
N GLY A 191 -3.68 -11.38 3.30
CA GLY A 191 -4.85 -12.04 3.87
C GLY A 191 -6.21 -11.51 3.36
N GLN A 192 -6.27 -10.28 2.85
CA GLN A 192 -7.50 -9.69 2.30
C GLN A 192 -7.65 -9.92 0.78
N LEU A 193 -6.57 -10.05 0.02
CA LEU A 193 -6.60 -10.26 -1.44
C LEU A 193 -7.23 -11.60 -1.87
N THR A 194 -7.38 -12.55 -0.95
CA THR A 194 -8.09 -13.81 -1.17
C THR A 194 -9.60 -13.72 -0.91
N ARG A 195 -10.14 -12.58 -0.46
CA ARG A 195 -11.59 -12.38 -0.27
C ARG A 195 -12.35 -11.93 -1.53
N CYS A 196 -11.66 -11.55 -2.60
CA CYS A 196 -12.34 -11.22 -3.86
C CYS A 196 -12.53 -12.46 -4.71
N SER A 197 -13.68 -13.10 -4.49
CA SER A 197 -14.50 -13.88 -5.42
C SER A 197 -15.91 -13.34 -5.29
#